data_AF-A0A6M8HN15-F1
#
_entry.id   AF-A0A6M8HN15-F1
#
_cell.length_a   1.000
_cell.length_b   1.000
_cell.length_c   1.000
_cell.angle_alpha   90.00
_cell.angle_beta   90.00
_cell.angle_gamma   90.00
#
_symmetry.space_group_name_H-M   'P 1'
#
loop_
_entity.id
_entity.type
_entity.pdbx_description
1 polymer ?
#
loop_
_entity_poly.entity_id
_entity_poly.type
_entity_poly.pdbx_seq_one_letter_code
_entity_poly.pdbx_strand_id
1 'polypeptide(L)'
;MMRTVIDRIPVNPFVSEASLNLSDPATRLRLTPAALDGVIRLSDLWRLSTEETCLLLGDMSERSWFRLKKQDFRADRTLRLSQDMLTRISVLVGIFKGLRLLFSETLADDWIRLPNRGPLFGGRTPIEIAIERGIPGLLEIRFHIDALRGGL
;
A
#
# COMPACT_ATOMS: atom_id res chain seq x y z
N MET A 1 13.36 -45.06 10.91
CA MET A 1 14.47 -44.11 10.66
C MET A 1 13.96 -43.03 9.73
N MET A 2 14.28 -41.73 9.97
CA MET A 2 13.84 -40.51 9.25
C MET A 2 12.55 -39.80 9.71
N ARG A 3 12.48 -39.32 10.96
CA ARG A 3 11.38 -38.45 11.42
C ARG A 3 11.88 -37.41 12.43
N THR A 4 12.75 -36.46 12.03
CA THR A 4 13.32 -35.51 13.03
C THR A 4 13.93 -34.19 12.49
N VAL A 5 13.34 -33.51 11.49
CA VAL A 5 13.92 -32.19 11.07
C VAL A 5 12.90 -31.08 10.75
N ILE A 6 11.59 -31.26 10.97
CA ILE A 6 10.61 -30.18 10.66
C ILE A 6 10.17 -29.38 11.90
N ASP A 7 10.39 -29.88 13.13
CA ASP A 7 9.82 -29.28 14.35
C ASP A 7 10.59 -28.09 14.95
N ARG A 8 11.54 -27.47 14.23
CA ARG A 8 12.34 -26.35 14.76
C ARG A 8 12.52 -25.18 13.79
N ILE A 9 11.45 -24.79 13.09
CA ILE A 9 11.40 -23.42 12.54
C ILE A 9 11.12 -22.49 13.72
N PRO A 10 11.99 -21.51 14.04
CA PRO A 10 11.70 -20.53 15.07
C PRO A 10 10.40 -19.81 14.69
N VAL A 11 9.41 -19.90 15.57
CA VAL A 11 8.16 -19.15 15.41
C VAL A 11 8.54 -17.68 15.37
N ASN A 12 8.36 -17.04 14.22
CA ASN A 12 8.67 -15.63 14.05
C ASN A 12 7.83 -14.83 15.08
N PRO A 13 8.43 -14.08 16.02
CA PRO A 13 7.69 -13.33 17.03
C PRO A 13 6.81 -12.22 16.46
N PHE A 14 6.94 -11.90 15.16
CA PHE A 14 6.01 -11.03 14.43
C PHE A 14 4.73 -11.75 13.95
N VAL A 15 4.64 -13.06 14.13
CA VAL A 15 3.42 -13.85 13.89
C VAL A 15 2.77 -14.08 15.25
N SER A 16 1.98 -13.12 15.72
CA SER A 16 1.12 -13.29 16.91
C SER A 16 -0.31 -12.81 16.63
N GLU A 17 -1.25 -13.66 17.07
CA GLU A 17 -2.72 -13.59 17.09
C GLU A 17 -3.44 -13.07 15.83
N ALA A 18 -4.01 -14.01 15.06
CA ALA A 18 -4.69 -13.81 13.79
C ALA A 18 -3.79 -13.29 12.66
N SER A 19 -3.02 -14.20 12.04
CA SER A 19 -2.48 -13.96 10.70
C SER A 19 -3.59 -13.37 9.81
N LEU A 20 -3.46 -12.11 9.41
CA LEU A 20 -4.47 -11.41 8.61
C LEU A 20 -4.68 -12.19 7.31
N ASN A 21 -5.76 -12.97 7.25
CA ASN A 21 -6.06 -13.76 6.08
C ASN A 21 -6.82 -12.91 5.08
N LEU A 22 -6.10 -12.24 4.18
CA LEU A 22 -6.74 -11.44 3.13
C LEU A 22 -7.51 -12.29 2.12
N SER A 23 -7.40 -13.63 2.12
CA SER A 23 -8.26 -14.51 1.32
C SER A 23 -9.66 -14.71 1.94
N ASP A 24 -9.83 -14.45 3.24
CA ASP A 24 -11.11 -14.48 3.94
C ASP A 24 -11.97 -13.24 3.62
N PRO A 25 -13.18 -13.41 3.06
CA PRO A 25 -14.10 -12.31 2.82
C PRO A 25 -14.47 -11.49 4.06
N ALA A 26 -14.61 -12.11 5.25
CA ALA A 26 -14.99 -11.40 6.46
C ALA A 26 -13.87 -10.44 6.91
N THR A 27 -12.62 -10.89 6.85
CA THR A 27 -11.43 -10.07 7.08
C THR A 27 -11.39 -8.87 6.12
N ARG A 28 -11.56 -9.10 4.82
CA ARG A 28 -11.56 -8.00 3.84
C ARG A 28 -12.71 -7.02 4.06
N LEU A 29 -13.90 -7.50 4.45
CA LEU A 29 -15.05 -6.64 4.75
C LEU A 29 -14.75 -5.72 5.94
N ARG A 30 -14.20 -6.29 7.02
CA ARG A 30 -13.79 -5.53 8.22
C ARG A 30 -12.72 -4.46 7.93
N LEU A 31 -11.78 -4.74 7.04
CA LEU A 31 -10.67 -3.83 6.70
C LEU A 31 -11.06 -2.75 5.69
N THR A 32 -12.07 -3.01 4.86
CA THR A 32 -12.45 -2.14 3.73
C THR A 32 -12.68 -0.67 4.14
N PRO A 33 -13.44 -0.35 5.21
CA PRO A 33 -13.70 1.05 5.56
C PRO A 33 -12.43 1.85 5.87
N ALA A 34 -11.55 1.29 6.70
CA ALA A 34 -10.29 1.95 7.07
C ALA A 34 -9.31 2.05 5.90
N ALA A 35 -9.26 1.03 5.03
CA ALA A 35 -8.44 1.05 3.82
C ALA A 35 -8.90 2.15 2.84
N LEU A 36 -10.21 2.29 2.64
CA LEU A 36 -10.79 3.34 1.81
C LEU A 36 -10.49 4.74 2.36
N ASP A 37 -10.64 4.93 3.67
CA ASP A 37 -10.33 6.22 4.31
C ASP A 37 -8.86 6.59 4.17
N GLY A 38 -7.99 5.61 4.35
CA GLY A 38 -6.56 5.77 4.17
C GLY A 38 -6.21 6.20 2.75
N VAL A 39 -6.67 5.46 1.74
CA VAL A 39 -6.31 5.76 0.35
C VAL A 39 -6.94 7.06 -0.17
N ILE A 40 -8.15 7.41 0.26
CA ILE A 40 -8.77 8.71 -0.09
C ILE A 40 -7.89 9.85 0.43
N ARG A 41 -7.51 9.81 1.72
CA ARG A 41 -6.65 10.83 2.32
C ARG A 41 -5.26 10.88 1.66
N LEU A 42 -4.66 9.71 1.38
CA LEU A 42 -3.38 9.64 0.68
C LEU A 42 -3.46 10.23 -0.73
N SER A 43 -4.56 9.97 -1.45
CA SER A 43 -4.75 10.54 -2.79
C SER A 43 -4.77 12.06 -2.76
N ASP A 44 -5.41 12.66 -1.75
CA ASP A 44 -5.45 14.11 -1.61
C ASP A 44 -4.09 14.67 -1.15
N LEU A 45 -3.42 14.04 -0.17
CA LEU A 45 -2.10 14.45 0.33
C LEU A 45 -1.03 14.42 -0.76
N TRP A 46 -0.97 13.33 -1.52
CA TRP A 46 0.00 13.17 -2.61
C TRP A 46 -0.42 13.85 -3.91
N ARG A 47 -1.59 14.53 -3.91
CA ARG A 47 -2.16 15.25 -5.05
C ARG A 47 -2.26 14.36 -6.29
N LEU A 48 -2.71 13.12 -6.09
CA LEU A 48 -2.90 12.16 -7.16
C LEU A 48 -4.11 12.54 -8.00
N SER A 49 -3.99 12.36 -9.31
CA SER A 49 -5.14 12.40 -10.20
C SER A 49 -6.06 11.19 -9.96
N THR A 50 -7.29 11.29 -10.44
CA THR A 50 -8.22 10.15 -10.43
C THR A 50 -7.63 8.96 -11.18
N GLU A 51 -7.02 9.20 -12.34
CA GLU A 51 -6.38 8.18 -13.17
C GLU A 51 -5.22 7.52 -12.42
N GLU A 52 -4.29 8.31 -11.86
CA GLU A 52 -3.15 7.78 -11.09
C GLU A 52 -3.63 6.92 -9.91
N THR A 53 -4.64 7.39 -9.18
CA THR A 53 -5.21 6.63 -8.05
C THR A 53 -5.81 5.31 -8.51
N CYS A 54 -6.53 5.32 -9.63
CA CYS A 54 -7.14 4.13 -10.21
C CYS A 54 -6.10 3.09 -10.64
N LEU A 55 -5.02 3.53 -11.31
CA LEU A 55 -3.89 2.69 -11.73
C LEU A 55 -3.17 2.09 -10.51
N LEU A 56 -2.87 2.90 -9.49
CA LEU A 56 -2.23 2.44 -8.26
C LEU A 56 -3.07 1.41 -7.50
N LEU A 57 -4.40 1.50 -7.60
CA LEU A 57 -5.36 0.57 -7.02
C LEU A 57 -5.61 -0.70 -7.86
N GLY A 58 -4.82 -0.93 -8.92
CA GLY A 58 -4.93 -2.13 -9.77
C GLY A 58 -6.03 -1.97 -10.81
N ASP A 59 -5.94 -0.90 -11.60
CA ASP A 59 -6.87 -0.58 -12.69
C ASP A 59 -8.34 -0.50 -12.25
N MET A 60 -8.58 0.13 -11.10
CA MET A 60 -9.94 0.45 -10.66
C MET A 60 -10.63 1.34 -11.72
N SER A 61 -11.90 1.07 -12.03
CA SER A 61 -12.67 2.02 -12.85
C SER A 61 -12.90 3.35 -12.13
N GLU A 62 -12.74 4.47 -12.85
CA GLU A 62 -12.99 5.81 -12.29
C GLU A 62 -14.39 5.93 -11.69
N ARG A 63 -15.40 5.33 -12.33
CA ARG A 63 -16.78 5.29 -11.80
C ARG A 63 -16.81 4.69 -10.39
N SER A 64 -16.08 3.61 -10.17
CA SER A 64 -15.98 3.00 -8.84
C SER A 64 -15.24 3.91 -7.88
N TRP A 65 -14.15 4.53 -8.32
CA TRP A 65 -13.41 5.51 -7.52
C TRP A 65 -14.28 6.69 -7.07
N PHE A 66 -15.06 7.30 -7.98
CA PHE A 66 -15.95 8.40 -7.64
C PHE A 66 -17.03 8.01 -6.64
N ARG A 67 -17.61 6.80 -6.76
CA ARG A 67 -18.56 6.27 -5.77
C ARG A 67 -17.91 6.12 -4.39
N LEU A 68 -16.66 5.67 -4.35
CA LEU A 68 -15.90 5.56 -3.10
C LEU A 68 -15.58 6.95 -2.51
N LYS A 69 -15.12 7.90 -3.34
CA LYS A 69 -14.72 9.25 -2.87
C LYS A 69 -15.89 10.03 -2.26
N LYS A 70 -17.13 9.81 -2.74
CA LYS A 70 -18.35 10.40 -2.15
C LYS A 70 -18.71 9.85 -0.78
N GLN A 71 -17.99 8.83 -0.29
CA GLN A 71 -18.30 8.10 0.94
C GLN A 71 -19.69 7.42 0.92
N ASP A 72 -20.30 7.25 -0.25
CA ASP A 72 -21.57 6.53 -0.44
C ASP A 72 -21.49 5.08 0.07
N PHE A 73 -20.27 4.53 0.13
CA PHE A 73 -19.99 3.20 0.65
C PHE A 73 -20.25 3.02 2.16
N ARG A 74 -20.39 4.10 2.92
CA ARG A 74 -20.62 4.02 4.38
C ARG A 74 -21.93 3.31 4.73
N ALA A 75 -22.93 3.41 3.86
CA ALA A 75 -24.21 2.73 4.03
C ALA A 75 -24.18 1.28 3.52
N ASP A 76 -23.23 0.94 2.64
CA ASP A 76 -23.10 -0.38 2.05
C ASP A 76 -22.27 -1.31 2.96
N ARG A 77 -22.98 -2.10 3.77
CA ARG A 77 -22.37 -3.12 4.65
C ARG A 77 -21.85 -4.35 3.93
N THR A 78 -21.99 -4.41 2.61
CA THR A 78 -21.53 -5.52 1.77
C THR A 78 -20.31 -5.15 0.92
N LEU A 79 -20.00 -3.85 0.78
CA LEU A 79 -18.86 -3.40 0.02
C LEU A 79 -17.58 -4.00 0.60
N ARG A 80 -16.84 -4.68 -0.27
CA ARG A 80 -15.60 -5.34 0.09
C ARG A 80 -14.56 -5.16 -0.99
N LEU A 81 -13.40 -4.63 -0.62
CA LEU A 81 -12.24 -4.58 -1.51
C LEU A 81 -11.73 -5.99 -1.86
N SER A 82 -11.05 -6.09 -3.00
CA SER A 82 -10.33 -7.30 -3.36
C SER A 82 -9.08 -7.47 -2.48
N GLN A 83 -8.53 -8.68 -2.47
CA GLN A 83 -7.25 -8.95 -1.78
C GLN A 83 -6.11 -8.12 -2.38
N ASP A 84 -6.07 -7.99 -3.70
CA ASP A 84 -5.06 -7.19 -4.40
C ASP A 84 -5.14 -5.71 -4.00
N MET A 85 -6.34 -5.12 -3.98
CA MET A 85 -6.52 -3.72 -3.59
C MET A 85 -6.12 -3.46 -2.14
N LEU A 86 -6.51 -4.33 -1.21
CA LEU A 86 -6.09 -4.20 0.19
C LEU A 86 -4.58 -4.32 0.35
N THR A 87 -3.94 -5.20 -0.45
CA THR A 87 -2.48 -5.35 -0.46
C THR A 87 -1.82 -4.07 -0.94
N ARG A 88 -2.26 -3.52 -2.08
CA ARG A 88 -1.75 -2.25 -2.64
C ARG A 88 -1.92 -1.09 -1.67
N ILE A 89 -3.11 -0.94 -1.06
CA ILE A 89 -3.36 0.09 -0.04
C ILE A 89 -2.44 -0.09 1.17
N SER A 90 -2.23 -1.32 1.63
CA SER A 90 -1.30 -1.60 2.72
C SER A 90 0.13 -1.17 2.38
N VAL A 91 0.58 -1.39 1.14
CA VAL A 91 1.91 -0.96 0.68
C VAL A 91 1.99 0.57 0.63
N LEU A 92 0.99 1.25 0.06
CA LEU A 92 0.92 2.72 -0.01
C LEU A 92 0.95 3.36 1.38
N VAL A 93 0.14 2.87 2.31
CA VAL A 93 0.13 3.33 3.73
C VAL A 93 1.49 3.07 4.38
N GLY A 94 2.12 1.95 4.04
CA GLY A 94 3.46 1.60 4.47
C GLY A 94 4.53 2.60 4.02
N ILE A 95 4.51 2.97 2.74
CA ILE A 95 5.39 3.99 2.15
C ILE A 95 5.18 5.33 2.86
N PHE A 96 3.93 5.77 3.02
CA PHE A 96 3.61 7.00 3.74
C PHE A 96 4.20 7.01 5.16
N LYS A 97 3.97 5.94 5.92
CA LYS A 97 4.52 5.81 7.29
C LYS A 97 6.05 5.87 7.30
N GLY A 98 6.71 5.19 6.35
CA GLY A 98 8.16 5.23 6.24
C GLY A 98 8.69 6.63 5.93
N LEU A 99 8.07 7.33 4.97
CA LEU A 99 8.43 8.70 4.62
C LEU A 99 8.28 9.67 5.80
N ARG A 100 7.19 9.55 6.57
CA ARG A 100 6.93 10.38 7.76
C ARG A 100 7.91 10.15 8.90
N LEU A 101 8.64 9.03 8.92
CA LEU A 101 9.71 8.77 9.89
C LEU A 101 11.06 9.30 9.41
N LEU A 102 11.27 9.39 8.10
CA LEU A 102 12.56 9.78 7.50
C LEU A 102 12.69 11.28 7.26
N PHE A 103 11.58 11.94 6.92
CA PHE A 103 11.59 13.30 6.40
C PHE A 103 10.69 14.23 7.21
N SER A 104 10.89 15.55 7.03
CA SER A 104 9.93 16.54 7.51
C SER A 104 8.56 16.32 6.86
N GLU A 105 7.50 16.78 7.51
CA GLU A 105 6.11 16.61 7.03
C GLU A 105 5.94 17.02 5.57
N THR A 106 6.38 18.22 5.19
CA THR A 106 6.28 18.72 3.82
C THR A 106 7.03 17.83 2.83
N LEU A 107 8.27 17.45 3.15
CA LEU A 107 9.05 16.61 2.25
C LEU A 107 8.49 15.19 2.16
N ALA A 108 7.96 14.64 3.26
CA ALA A 108 7.33 13.32 3.25
C ALA A 108 6.11 13.24 2.33
N ASP A 109 5.34 14.33 2.23
CA ASP A 109 4.17 14.41 1.35
C ASP A 109 4.58 14.68 -0.12
N ASP A 110 5.64 15.44 -0.32
CA ASP A 110 6.13 15.81 -1.67
C ASP A 110 7.00 14.73 -2.31
N TRP A 111 7.73 13.92 -1.53
CA TRP A 111 8.80 13.03 -2.01
C TRP A 111 8.36 12.10 -3.14
N ILE A 112 7.14 11.55 -3.05
CA ILE A 112 6.60 10.62 -4.05
C ILE A 112 6.39 11.28 -5.43
N ARG A 113 6.34 12.61 -5.48
CA ARG A 113 6.17 13.45 -6.68
C ARG A 113 7.48 14.06 -7.17
N LEU A 114 8.59 13.89 -6.42
CA LEU A 114 9.87 14.47 -6.80
C LEU A 114 10.65 13.51 -7.70
N PRO A 115 11.25 13.99 -8.81
CA PRO A 115 12.19 13.21 -9.61
C PRO A 115 13.34 12.68 -8.73
N ASN A 116 13.57 11.38 -8.76
CA ASN A 116 14.64 10.75 -7.97
C ASN A 116 15.69 10.15 -8.91
N ARG A 117 16.96 10.55 -8.73
CA ARG A 117 18.09 10.08 -9.56
C ARG A 117 18.68 8.74 -9.13
N GLY A 118 18.18 8.17 -8.02
CA GLY A 118 18.63 6.87 -7.54
C GLY A 118 18.38 5.76 -8.58
N PRO A 119 19.16 4.66 -8.55
CA PRO A 119 19.10 3.60 -9.56
C PRO A 119 17.70 3.00 -9.78
N LEU A 120 16.88 2.94 -8.73
CA LEU A 120 15.50 2.44 -8.81
C LEU A 120 14.61 3.31 -9.71
N PHE A 121 14.83 4.63 -9.67
CA PHE A 121 13.92 5.63 -10.24
C PHE A 121 14.41 6.18 -11.59
N GLY A 122 15.73 6.19 -11.83
CA GLY A 122 16.29 6.60 -13.12
C GLY A 122 15.93 8.03 -13.53
N GLY A 123 15.74 8.93 -12.56
CA GLY A 123 15.32 10.32 -12.80
C GLY A 123 13.81 10.54 -12.84
N ARG A 124 13.00 9.49 -12.70
CA ARG A 124 11.53 9.59 -12.63
C ARG A 124 11.04 9.72 -11.19
N THR A 125 9.77 10.05 -11.05
CA THR A 125 9.10 10.10 -9.76
C THR A 125 8.74 8.68 -9.27
N PRO A 126 8.68 8.45 -7.95
CA PRO A 126 8.19 7.20 -7.40
C PRO A 126 6.77 6.82 -7.86
N ILE A 127 5.85 7.78 -8.06
CA ILE A 127 4.50 7.49 -8.59
C ILE A 127 4.58 6.91 -10.00
N GLU A 128 5.40 7.48 -10.88
CA GLU A 128 5.55 6.97 -12.24
C GLU A 128 6.08 5.52 -12.27
N ILE A 129 7.03 5.19 -11.38
CA ILE A 129 7.54 3.82 -11.23
C ILE A 129 6.46 2.88 -10.70
N ALA A 130 5.69 3.31 -9.71
CA ALA A 130 4.60 2.51 -9.14
C ALA A 130 3.50 2.22 -10.16
N ILE A 131 3.17 3.20 -11.01
CA ILE A 131 2.15 3.03 -12.07
C ILE A 131 2.68 2.12 -13.17
N GLU A 132 3.86 2.38 -13.72
CA GLU A 132 4.41 1.58 -14.82
C GLU A 132 4.63 0.11 -14.44
N ARG A 133 5.17 -0.14 -13.24
CA ARG A 133 5.54 -1.49 -12.81
C ARG A 133 4.47 -2.17 -11.97
N GLY A 134 3.37 -1.48 -11.64
CA GLY A 134 2.30 -1.99 -10.80
C GLY A 134 2.76 -2.39 -9.39
N ILE A 135 2.25 -3.52 -8.88
CA ILE A 135 2.54 -3.96 -7.52
C ILE A 135 4.02 -4.29 -7.25
N PRO A 136 4.81 -4.88 -8.19
CA PRO A 136 6.26 -4.94 -8.03
C PRO A 136 6.91 -3.59 -7.75
N GLY A 137 6.57 -2.54 -8.52
CA GLY A 137 7.13 -1.20 -8.33
C GLY A 137 6.78 -0.61 -6.97
N LEU A 138 5.53 -0.78 -6.52
CA LEU A 138 5.12 -0.38 -5.17
C LEU A 138 5.94 -1.05 -4.07
N LEU A 139 6.23 -2.35 -4.22
CA LEU A 139 7.03 -3.09 -3.25
C LEU A 139 8.50 -2.67 -3.28
N GLU A 140 9.09 -2.45 -4.46
CA GLU A 140 10.45 -1.93 -4.61
C GLU A 140 10.61 -0.57 -3.91
N ILE A 141 9.66 0.34 -4.10
CA ILE A 141 9.65 1.65 -3.43
C ILE A 141 9.53 1.47 -1.91
N ARG A 142 8.64 0.58 -1.47
CA ARG A 142 8.49 0.29 -0.03
C ARG A 142 9.79 -0.23 0.58
N PHE A 143 10.46 -1.17 -0.08
CA PHE A 143 11.74 -1.70 0.38
C PHE A 143 12.84 -0.66 0.36
N HIS A 144 12.88 0.22 -0.64
CA HIS A 144 13.80 1.34 -0.66
C HIS A 144 13.63 2.25 0.57
N ILE A 145 12.40 2.59 0.92
CA ILE A 145 12.10 3.41 2.11
C ILE A 145 12.44 2.65 3.41
N ASP A 146 12.12 1.37 3.51
CA ASP A 146 12.49 0.57 4.69
C ASP A 146 14.02 0.44 4.85
N ALA A 147 14.77 0.33 3.76
CA ALA A 147 16.24 0.29 3.77
C ALA A 147 16.85 1.60 4.26
N LEU A 148 16.36 2.75 3.78
CA LEU A 148 16.79 4.06 4.28
C LEU A 148 16.55 4.22 5.79
N ARG A 149 15.45 3.65 6.30
CA ARG A 149 15.14 3.65 7.74
C ARG A 149 16.05 2.70 8.54
N GLY A 150 16.49 1.61 7.93
CA GLY A 150 17.37 0.62 8.54
C GLY A 150 18.85 0.99 8.58
N GLY A 151 19.24 2.13 7.98
CA GLY A 151 20.63 2.61 7.97
C GLY A 151 21.55 1.90 6.96
N LEU A 152 20.99 1.43 5.84
CA LEU A 152 21.75 0.91 4.70
C LEU A 152 22.26 2.02 3.78
#